data_AF-A0A9D1SC19-F1
#
_entry.id   AF-A0A9D1SC19-F1
#
_cell.length_a   1.000
_cell.length_b   1.000
_cell.length_c   1.000
_cell.angle_alpha   90.00
_cell.angle_beta   90.00
_cell.angle_gamma   90.00
#
_symmetry.space_group_name_H-M   'P 1'
#
loop_
_entity.id
_entity.type
_entity.pdbx_description
1 polymer ?
#
loop_
_entity_poly.entity_id
_entity_poly.type
_entity_poly.pdbx_seq_one_letter_code
_entity_poly.pdbx_strand_id
1 'polypeptide(L)'
;MFIPYSASAYGVSLDSSISATRLIDMTQNQAFKSELQVAPLLVQPVYSLKGFQREARVRFITDGTVRTDFGNQDFSIAESCASLGYKVKASSCASGTYAGKRCPYGDEYVDKCYGATDWCKNNGYAVTACALPAYPAEACPYDGKYFKKCQKDNGRACEDNEYYVSCPTGKVTDETVICPYDGSYKGCVCNPCDGYDYTAAEANAQGYHASTLVCNSCGTIKYKRVENSCNGYKECTYGGEGTDSCWRGETHLFKTCKAEGCENKCKLTVCPEGRFCEYEACSQKWCDLGCNVGTTDLETLCTRPETDCKKLGYFRTAKECGNSYRLACPFNKDIFHCF
;
A
#
# COMPACT_ATOMS: atom_id res chain seq x y z
N MET A 1 -29.17 3.94 -43.52
CA MET A 1 -29.33 2.58 -42.98
C MET A 1 -30.36 2.69 -41.87
N PHE A 2 -31.51 2.05 -42.07
CA PHE A 2 -32.75 2.23 -41.32
C PHE A 2 -32.75 1.46 -39.99
N ILE A 3 -33.49 2.01 -39.02
CA ILE A 3 -33.81 1.52 -37.66
C ILE A 3 -34.53 0.14 -37.70
N PRO A 4 -34.66 -0.66 -36.61
CA PRO A 4 -35.69 -0.33 -35.59
C PRO A 4 -35.40 -0.78 -34.12
N TYR A 5 -36.10 -0.08 -33.23
CA TYR A 5 -36.51 -0.54 -31.90
C TYR A 5 -37.35 -1.83 -31.98
N SER A 6 -37.33 -2.67 -30.94
CA SER A 6 -38.52 -3.46 -30.56
C SER A 6 -38.50 -3.86 -29.07
N ALA A 7 -39.61 -3.56 -28.41
CA ALA A 7 -40.06 -4.18 -27.18
C ALA A 7 -40.96 -5.37 -27.52
N SER A 8 -40.98 -6.42 -26.69
CA SER A 8 -42.20 -7.20 -26.42
C SER A 8 -41.98 -8.21 -25.29
N ALA A 9 -43.04 -8.38 -24.50
CA ALA A 9 -43.19 -9.28 -23.36
C ALA A 9 -44.15 -10.42 -23.74
N TYR A 10 -43.95 -11.63 -23.18
CA TYR A 10 -44.95 -12.70 -22.91
C TYR A 10 -44.27 -13.64 -21.85
N GLY A 11 -44.78 -13.88 -20.63
CA GLY A 11 -45.92 -14.76 -20.24
C GLY A 11 -45.61 -16.23 -20.57
N VAL A 12 -45.65 -17.27 -19.71
CA VAL A 12 -46.49 -17.59 -18.54
C VAL A 12 -46.01 -18.89 -17.82
N SER A 13 -46.34 -18.98 -16.52
CA SER A 13 -46.80 -20.13 -15.71
C SER A 13 -45.87 -21.29 -15.25
N LEU A 14 -45.82 -21.50 -13.92
CA LEU A 14 -46.29 -22.74 -13.27
C LEU A 14 -46.61 -22.50 -11.78
N ASP A 15 -47.84 -22.85 -11.42
CA ASP A 15 -48.51 -22.80 -10.11
C ASP A 15 -47.95 -23.78 -9.05
N SER A 16 -48.10 -23.44 -7.77
CA SER A 16 -48.70 -24.35 -6.77
C SER A 16 -49.33 -23.57 -5.60
N SER A 17 -50.64 -23.41 -5.75
CA SER A 17 -51.73 -23.18 -4.80
C SER A 17 -51.60 -23.74 -3.36
N ILE A 18 -52.15 -23.01 -2.37
CA ILE A 18 -53.31 -23.38 -1.49
C ILE A 18 -53.92 -22.05 -0.94
N SER A 19 -54.99 -21.50 -1.55
CA SER A 19 -56.43 -21.62 -1.22
C SER A 19 -56.92 -20.92 0.07
N ALA A 20 -57.60 -19.77 -0.09
CA ALA A 20 -59.02 -19.50 0.25
C ALA A 20 -59.28 -17.99 0.51
N THR A 21 -59.97 -17.25 -0.39
CA THR A 21 -61.39 -16.78 -0.30
C THR A 21 -61.63 -15.82 0.89
N ARG A 22 -62.16 -14.59 0.80
CA ARG A 22 -62.77 -13.73 -0.24
C ARG A 22 -63.07 -12.34 0.38
N LEU A 23 -63.31 -11.36 -0.50
CA LEU A 23 -64.12 -10.15 -0.33
C LEU A 23 -63.51 -8.98 0.45
N ILE A 24 -63.04 -8.00 -0.32
CA ILE A 24 -62.97 -6.59 0.08
C ILE A 24 -64.37 -6.02 -0.11
N ASP A 25 -64.94 -5.46 0.95
CA ASP A 25 -65.92 -4.38 0.84
C ASP A 25 -65.53 -3.25 1.80
N MET A 26 -65.66 -2.03 1.30
CA MET A 26 -65.28 -0.79 1.96
C MET A 26 -66.36 -0.39 2.97
N THR A 27 -65.98 0.07 4.17
CA THR A 27 -66.35 1.40 4.73
C THR A 27 -66.11 1.52 6.24
N GLN A 28 -65.82 2.75 6.63
CA GLN A 28 -65.85 3.36 7.97
C GLN A 28 -64.60 3.31 8.86
N ASN A 29 -63.85 4.42 8.79
CA ASN A 29 -63.19 5.15 9.87
C ASN A 29 -63.25 4.52 11.27
N GLN A 30 -62.10 4.08 11.77
CA GLN A 30 -61.80 4.15 13.20
C GLN A 30 -60.39 4.69 13.41
N ALA A 31 -60.33 5.81 14.12
CA ALA A 31 -59.13 6.50 14.55
C ALA A 31 -58.29 5.59 15.46
N PHE A 32 -57.03 5.39 15.12
CA PHE A 32 -56.03 4.88 16.05
C PHE A 32 -55.77 5.94 17.13
N LYS A 33 -56.21 5.66 18.35
CA LYS A 33 -55.72 6.31 19.56
C LYS A 33 -54.29 5.82 19.81
N SER A 34 -53.32 6.72 19.72
CA SER A 34 -51.97 6.49 20.24
C SER A 34 -51.94 6.87 21.71
N GLU A 35 -51.67 5.90 22.58
CA GLU A 35 -51.44 6.10 24.01
C GLU A 35 -50.12 6.86 24.23
N LEU A 36 -50.16 7.92 25.04
CA LEU A 36 -48.99 8.69 25.45
C LEU A 36 -48.44 8.10 26.76
N GLN A 37 -47.21 7.60 26.73
CA GLN A 37 -46.47 7.18 27.93
C GLN A 37 -45.98 8.40 28.71
N VAL A 38 -46.41 8.55 29.97
CA VAL A 38 -45.93 9.57 30.91
C VAL A 38 -45.45 8.89 32.21
N ALA A 39 -44.21 9.16 32.62
CA ALA A 39 -43.60 8.72 33.88
C ALA A 39 -44.13 9.56 35.08
N PRO A 40 -43.94 9.12 36.33
CA PRO A 40 -45.01 8.94 37.30
C PRO A 40 -45.40 10.24 38.02
N LEU A 41 -46.58 10.76 37.71
CA LEU A 41 -47.33 11.56 38.67
C LEU A 41 -48.20 10.60 39.49
N LEU A 42 -48.21 10.77 40.81
CA LEU A 42 -48.99 10.00 41.78
C LEU A 42 -50.42 9.77 41.27
N VAL A 43 -50.67 8.56 40.74
CA VAL A 43 -51.98 8.10 40.33
C VAL A 43 -52.76 7.80 41.61
N GLN A 44 -53.73 8.65 41.94
CA GLN A 44 -54.83 8.20 42.78
C GLN A 44 -55.70 7.22 41.96
N PRO A 45 -56.18 6.12 42.56
CA PRO A 45 -56.95 5.14 41.83
C PRO A 45 -58.27 5.75 41.35
N VAL A 46 -58.54 5.62 40.04
CA VAL A 46 -59.86 5.88 39.48
C VAL A 46 -60.79 4.78 39.98
N TYR A 47 -61.58 5.10 41.01
CA TYR A 47 -62.70 4.27 41.41
C TYR A 47 -63.69 4.18 40.24
N SER A 48 -64.06 2.94 39.91
CA SER A 48 -65.11 2.61 38.95
C SER A 48 -66.43 3.27 39.38
N LEU A 49 -66.85 4.31 38.65
CA LEU A 49 -68.12 5.00 38.86
C LEU A 49 -69.29 4.18 38.30
N LYS A 50 -69.80 3.21 39.07
CA LYS A 50 -71.25 2.94 39.08
C LYS A 50 -71.91 3.89 40.08
N GLY A 51 -72.11 5.12 39.64
CA GLY A 51 -72.81 6.16 40.38
C GLY A 51 -73.10 7.29 39.41
N PHE A 52 -74.39 7.55 39.18
CA PHE A 52 -74.87 8.68 38.39
C PHE A 52 -74.07 9.94 38.70
N GLN A 53 -73.41 10.55 37.70
CA GLN A 53 -72.96 11.92 37.83
C GLN A 53 -74.19 12.78 38.07
N ARG A 54 -74.40 13.24 39.31
CA ARG A 54 -75.33 14.33 39.58
C ARG A 54 -74.68 15.59 39.02
N GLU A 55 -75.17 16.05 37.88
CA GLU A 55 -74.87 17.40 37.43
C GLU A 55 -75.43 18.38 38.46
N ALA A 56 -74.57 19.23 39.01
CA ALA A 56 -75.02 20.36 39.80
C ALA A 56 -75.77 21.31 38.86
N ARG A 57 -77.08 21.51 39.12
CA ARG A 57 -77.85 22.55 38.44
C ARG A 57 -77.46 23.91 39.03
N VAL A 58 -76.36 24.47 38.55
CA VAL A 58 -75.93 25.83 38.90
C VAL A 58 -76.84 26.81 38.17
N ARG A 59 -77.74 27.46 38.91
CA ARG A 59 -78.39 28.70 38.44
C ARG A 59 -77.47 29.85 38.78
N PHE A 60 -76.85 30.45 37.76
CA PHE A 60 -76.20 31.74 37.92
C PHE A 60 -77.31 32.77 38.16
N ILE A 61 -77.31 33.39 39.34
CA ILE A 61 -78.18 34.54 39.61
C ILE A 61 -77.52 35.72 38.91
N THR A 62 -77.93 36.00 37.67
CA THR A 62 -77.70 37.31 37.06
C THR A 62 -78.81 38.21 37.58
N ASP A 63 -78.49 39.14 38.49
CA ASP A 63 -79.36 40.28 38.76
C ASP A 63 -79.73 40.88 37.40
N GLY A 64 -81.00 41.20 37.16
CA GLY A 64 -81.60 41.48 35.84
C GLY A 64 -81.04 42.69 35.10
N THR A 65 -79.94 43.24 35.58
CA THR A 65 -79.10 44.29 34.99
C THR A 65 -77.84 43.74 34.28
N VAL A 66 -77.45 42.48 34.52
CA VAL A 66 -76.28 41.86 33.89
C VAL A 66 -76.72 41.03 32.69
N ARG A 67 -76.75 41.66 31.51
CA ARG A 67 -76.59 40.91 30.26
C ARG A 67 -75.27 40.15 30.37
N THR A 68 -75.30 38.83 30.39
CA THR A 68 -74.11 38.01 30.08
C THR A 68 -73.86 38.11 28.58
N ASP A 69 -73.48 39.30 28.12
CA ASP A 69 -72.71 39.43 26.90
C ASP A 69 -71.35 38.81 27.24
N PHE A 70 -71.20 37.52 26.93
CA PHE A 70 -69.88 36.97 26.62
C PHE A 70 -69.46 37.57 25.27
N GLY A 71 -69.36 38.91 25.20
CA GLY A 71 -68.78 39.58 24.06
C GLY A 71 -67.45 38.90 23.77
N ASN A 72 -67.18 38.61 22.49
CA ASN A 72 -66.01 37.85 22.02
C ASN A 72 -64.89 37.86 23.06
N GLN A 73 -64.79 36.81 23.87
CA GLN A 73 -63.64 36.65 24.76
C GLN A 73 -62.49 36.26 23.85
N ASP A 74 -61.91 37.28 23.24
CA ASP A 74 -60.72 37.18 22.44
C ASP A 74 -59.58 36.93 23.43
N PHE A 75 -59.31 35.64 23.70
CA PHE A 75 -58.17 35.26 24.52
C PHE A 75 -56.93 35.58 23.71
N SER A 76 -56.39 36.78 23.94
CA SER A 76 -55.17 37.20 23.30
C SER A 76 -54.07 36.17 23.59
N ILE A 77 -53.60 35.50 22.53
CA ILE A 77 -52.48 34.56 22.60
C ILE A 77 -51.26 35.27 23.18
N ALA A 78 -51.05 36.54 22.80
CA ALA A 78 -49.95 37.35 23.32
C ALA A 78 -50.02 37.54 24.84
N GLU A 79 -51.19 37.86 25.39
CA GLU A 79 -51.36 38.03 26.85
C GLU A 79 -51.22 36.71 27.60
N SER A 80 -51.79 35.64 27.05
CA SER A 80 -51.68 34.29 27.60
C SER A 80 -50.22 33.82 27.65
N CYS A 81 -49.48 34.01 26.56
CA CYS A 81 -48.05 33.71 26.47
C CYS A 81 -47.21 34.61 27.39
N ALA A 82 -47.50 35.91 27.46
CA ALA A 82 -46.79 36.85 28.32
C ALA A 82 -46.94 36.54 29.81
N SER A 83 -48.11 36.03 30.23
CA SER A 83 -48.37 35.58 31.61
C SER A 83 -47.48 34.40 32.03
N LEU A 84 -47.10 33.55 31.06
CA LEU A 84 -46.19 32.41 31.24
C LEU A 84 -44.71 32.77 31.01
N GLY A 85 -44.40 34.05 30.75
CA GLY A 85 -43.03 34.52 30.52
C GLY A 85 -42.55 34.52 29.08
N TYR A 86 -43.40 34.19 28.10
CA TYR A 86 -43.09 34.22 26.67
C TYR A 86 -43.43 35.59 26.09
N LYS A 87 -42.50 36.55 26.25
CA LYS A 87 -42.72 37.97 25.90
C LYS A 87 -42.00 38.42 24.62
N VAL A 88 -41.17 37.56 24.04
CA VAL A 88 -40.33 37.91 22.88
C VAL A 88 -40.95 37.31 21.62
N LYS A 89 -41.14 38.10 20.56
CA LYS A 89 -41.55 37.53 19.27
C LYS A 89 -40.40 36.72 18.67
N ALA A 90 -40.66 35.52 18.20
CA ALA A 90 -39.65 34.63 17.60
C ALA A 90 -38.94 35.29 16.40
N SER A 91 -39.67 36.09 15.62
CA SER A 91 -39.14 36.86 14.48
C SER A 91 -38.25 38.05 14.87
N SER A 92 -38.25 38.44 16.14
CA SER A 92 -37.46 39.58 16.64
C SER A 92 -36.05 39.21 17.11
N CYS A 93 -35.70 37.92 17.09
CA CYS A 93 -34.34 37.49 17.43
C CYS A 93 -33.35 38.02 16.39
N ALA A 94 -32.36 38.78 16.87
CA ALA A 94 -31.31 39.34 16.03
C ALA A 94 -30.42 38.26 15.44
N SER A 95 -29.76 38.57 14.33
CA SER A 95 -28.75 37.70 13.71
C SER A 95 -27.73 37.19 14.73
N GLY A 96 -27.50 35.88 14.75
CA GLY A 96 -26.63 35.22 15.74
C GLY A 96 -27.33 34.81 17.05
N THR A 97 -28.63 35.07 17.18
CA THR A 97 -29.48 34.55 18.26
C THR A 97 -30.65 33.76 17.70
N TYR A 98 -31.13 32.80 18.48
CA TYR A 98 -32.13 31.82 18.04
C TYR A 98 -33.30 31.78 19.00
N ALA A 99 -34.49 31.62 18.44
CA ALA A 99 -35.75 31.56 19.16
C ALA A 99 -35.72 30.39 20.16
N GLY A 100 -36.01 30.69 21.43
CA GLY A 100 -36.02 29.74 22.52
C GLY A 100 -37.22 28.78 22.56
N LYS A 101 -37.68 28.46 23.77
CA LYS A 101 -38.88 27.64 23.94
C LYS A 101 -40.08 28.43 23.44
N ARG A 102 -40.90 27.81 22.61
CA ARG A 102 -42.14 28.41 22.10
C ARG A 102 -43.25 28.34 23.16
N CYS A 103 -44.13 29.33 23.11
CA CYS A 103 -45.30 29.35 23.97
C CYS A 103 -46.21 28.14 23.69
N PRO A 104 -46.83 27.51 24.71
CA PRO A 104 -47.73 26.38 24.49
C PRO A 104 -48.98 26.73 23.66
N TYR A 105 -49.36 28.00 23.65
CA TYR A 105 -50.56 28.50 22.97
C TYR A 105 -50.29 29.07 21.57
N GLY A 106 -49.03 29.10 21.12
CA GLY A 106 -48.66 29.62 19.80
C GLY A 106 -47.15 29.68 19.57
N ASP A 107 -46.73 29.70 18.31
CA ASP A 107 -45.31 29.71 17.93
C ASP A 107 -44.72 31.12 17.76
N GLU A 108 -45.55 32.16 17.78
CA GLU A 108 -45.13 33.55 17.61
C GLU A 108 -44.26 34.06 18.77
N TYR A 109 -44.50 33.59 19.99
CA TYR A 109 -43.81 34.05 21.19
C TYR A 109 -42.88 33.00 21.78
N VAL A 110 -41.69 33.43 22.20
CA VAL A 110 -40.68 32.63 22.89
C VAL A 110 -40.34 33.25 24.25
N ASP A 111 -39.75 32.42 25.11
CA ASP A 111 -39.24 32.84 26.42
C ASP A 111 -38.13 33.89 26.28
N LYS A 112 -37.13 33.60 25.45
CA LYS A 112 -36.04 34.51 25.09
C LYS A 112 -35.33 34.08 23.81
N CYS A 113 -34.50 34.97 23.27
CA CYS A 113 -33.53 34.62 22.24
C CYS A 113 -32.23 34.14 22.91
N TYR A 114 -31.68 33.03 22.44
CA TYR A 114 -30.45 32.43 22.96
C TYR A 114 -29.32 32.60 21.96
N GLY A 115 -28.09 32.78 22.45
CA GLY A 115 -26.91 32.56 21.61
C GLY A 115 -26.82 31.08 21.18
N ALA A 116 -26.09 30.80 20.09
CA ALA A 116 -25.94 29.46 19.52
C ALA A 116 -25.68 28.37 20.59
N THR A 117 -24.63 28.56 21.39
CA THR A 117 -24.22 27.60 22.42
C THR A 117 -25.29 27.36 23.49
N ASP A 118 -25.91 28.41 24.02
CA ASP A 118 -26.94 28.28 25.06
C ASP A 118 -28.19 27.60 24.50
N TRP A 119 -28.54 27.92 23.25
CA TRP A 119 -29.64 27.26 22.56
C TRP A 119 -29.38 25.75 22.48
N CYS A 120 -28.18 25.33 22.06
CA CYS A 120 -27.80 23.93 21.96
C CYS A 120 -27.94 23.22 23.31
N LYS A 121 -27.33 23.75 24.38
CA LYS A 121 -27.39 23.17 25.72
C LYS A 121 -28.83 23.02 26.22
N ASN A 122 -29.67 24.04 26.00
CA ASN A 122 -31.07 24.04 26.43
C ASN A 122 -31.97 23.08 25.64
N ASN A 123 -31.54 22.68 24.45
CA ASN A 123 -32.24 21.71 23.59
C ASN A 123 -31.62 20.30 23.64
N GLY A 124 -30.83 20.02 24.69
CA GLY A 124 -30.29 18.68 24.97
C GLY A 124 -29.00 18.34 24.21
N TYR A 125 -28.36 19.31 23.55
CA TYR A 125 -27.06 19.12 22.94
C TYR A 125 -25.97 19.44 23.97
N ALA A 126 -25.67 18.47 24.83
CA ALA A 126 -24.68 18.61 25.91
C ALA A 126 -23.37 17.86 25.64
N VAL A 127 -23.36 16.94 24.66
CA VAL A 127 -22.19 16.12 24.34
C VAL A 127 -21.23 16.92 23.48
N THR A 128 -19.95 16.94 23.83
CA THR A 128 -18.88 17.59 23.05
C THR A 128 -17.79 16.59 22.62
N ALA A 129 -17.69 15.46 23.31
CA ALA A 129 -16.77 14.37 23.02
C ALA A 129 -17.35 13.06 23.57
N CYS A 130 -16.87 11.95 23.02
CA CYS A 130 -17.27 10.60 23.41
C CYS A 130 -16.03 9.73 23.60
N ALA A 131 -16.11 8.78 24.53
CA ALA A 131 -15.08 7.75 24.65
C ALA A 131 -15.30 6.68 23.58
N LEU A 132 -14.21 6.20 22.98
CA LEU A 132 -14.26 5.11 22.01
C LEU A 132 -14.88 3.85 22.65
N PRO A 133 -15.66 3.06 21.89
CA PRO A 133 -15.89 3.17 20.45
C PRO A 133 -17.07 4.06 20.05
N ALA A 134 -17.50 5.00 20.92
CA ALA A 134 -18.59 5.90 20.61
C ALA A 134 -18.11 7.26 20.08
N TYR A 135 -18.89 7.84 19.18
CA TYR A 135 -18.63 9.13 18.55
C TYR A 135 -19.81 10.09 18.74
N PRO A 136 -19.57 11.41 18.74
CA PRO A 136 -20.64 12.39 18.84
C PRO A 136 -21.62 12.28 17.66
N ALA A 137 -22.91 12.21 17.97
CA ALA A 137 -23.99 12.05 17.00
C ALA A 137 -25.10 13.07 17.23
N GLU A 138 -25.81 13.42 16.15
CA GLU A 138 -26.84 14.46 16.12
C GLU A 138 -26.27 15.83 16.53
N ALA A 139 -25.49 16.44 15.62
CA ALA A 139 -24.89 17.75 15.81
C ALA A 139 -25.94 18.85 15.99
N CYS A 140 -25.64 19.84 16.83
CA CYS A 140 -26.50 21.00 17.01
C CYS A 140 -26.49 21.86 15.73
N PRO A 141 -27.66 22.28 15.23
CA PRO A 141 -27.76 23.07 14.00
C PRO A 141 -27.10 24.44 14.09
N TYR A 142 -26.88 24.96 15.30
CA TYR A 142 -26.37 26.32 15.51
C TYR A 142 -24.95 26.36 16.08
N ASP A 143 -24.45 25.27 16.65
CA ASP A 143 -23.07 25.15 17.15
C ASP A 143 -22.58 23.71 17.00
N GLY A 144 -21.84 23.44 15.92
CA GLY A 144 -21.36 22.10 15.57
C GLY A 144 -20.42 21.44 16.60
N LYS A 145 -20.07 22.13 17.69
CA LYS A 145 -19.32 21.57 18.82
C LYS A 145 -20.18 20.74 19.77
N TYR A 146 -21.51 20.89 19.72
CA TYR A 146 -22.45 20.24 20.63
C TYR A 146 -23.30 19.18 19.91
N PHE A 147 -23.54 18.07 20.57
CA PHE A 147 -24.21 16.88 20.05
C PHE A 147 -25.22 16.37 21.08
N LYS A 148 -26.25 15.63 20.67
CA LYS A 148 -27.24 15.08 21.62
C LYS A 148 -26.74 13.84 22.34
N LYS A 149 -25.93 13.01 21.69
CA LYS A 149 -25.56 11.70 22.24
C LYS A 149 -24.22 11.21 21.71
N CYS A 150 -23.71 10.20 22.40
CA CYS A 150 -22.64 9.34 21.91
C CYS A 150 -23.26 8.11 21.27
N GLN A 151 -22.90 7.82 20.02
CA GLN A 151 -23.34 6.63 19.30
C GLN A 151 -22.15 5.72 19.03
N LYS A 152 -22.28 4.45 19.41
CA LYS A 152 -21.24 3.44 19.16
C LYS A 152 -21.07 3.21 17.66
N ASP A 153 -19.82 3.19 17.24
CA ASP A 153 -19.38 2.88 15.89
C ASP A 153 -18.04 2.12 15.98
N ASN A 154 -18.14 0.80 16.17
CA ASN A 154 -16.95 -0.04 16.37
C ASN A 154 -16.06 -0.08 15.12
N GLY A 155 -16.67 -0.11 13.93
CA GLY A 155 -15.92 -0.15 12.67
C GLY A 155 -15.08 1.12 12.50
N ARG A 156 -15.69 2.30 12.68
CA ARG A 156 -14.97 3.56 12.68
C ARG A 156 -13.89 3.63 13.76
N ALA A 157 -14.18 3.15 14.98
CA ALA A 157 -13.19 3.10 16.05
C ALA A 157 -11.97 2.24 15.69
N CYS A 158 -12.17 1.13 14.99
CA CYS A 158 -11.09 0.30 14.48
C CYS A 158 -10.32 0.99 13.34
N GLU A 159 -11.02 1.57 12.35
CA GLU A 159 -10.40 2.23 11.19
C GLU A 159 -9.58 3.46 11.59
N ASP A 160 -10.11 4.31 12.49
CA ASP A 160 -9.41 5.49 13.03
C ASP A 160 -8.14 5.10 13.83
N ASN A 161 -8.02 3.84 14.27
CA ASN A 161 -6.87 3.29 14.99
C ASN A 161 -6.04 2.31 14.14
N GLU A 162 -6.11 2.42 12.81
CA GLU A 162 -5.30 1.64 11.85
C GLU A 162 -5.54 0.12 11.87
N TYR A 163 -6.75 -0.31 12.23
CA TYR A 163 -7.20 -1.68 12.01
C TYR A 163 -8.07 -1.75 10.75
N TYR A 164 -8.03 -2.88 10.06
CA TYR A 164 -8.70 -3.05 8.78
C TYR A 164 -9.37 -4.42 8.69
N VAL A 165 -10.51 -4.49 8.02
CA VAL A 165 -11.11 -5.77 7.60
C VAL A 165 -10.26 -6.41 6.49
N SER A 166 -9.73 -5.57 5.60
CA SER A 166 -8.81 -5.97 4.54
C SER A 166 -7.64 -5.01 4.50
N CYS A 167 -6.42 -5.54 4.53
CA CYS A 167 -5.24 -4.71 4.57
C CYS A 167 -5.09 -3.84 3.31
N PRO A 168 -4.57 -2.60 3.46
CA PRO A 168 -4.20 -1.76 2.32
C PRO A 168 -3.15 -2.44 1.42
N THR A 169 -3.05 -1.95 0.19
CA THR A 169 -2.07 -2.44 -0.79
C THR A 169 -0.64 -2.47 -0.23
N GLY A 170 0.03 -3.60 -0.41
CA GLY A 170 1.40 -3.82 0.03
C GLY A 170 1.57 -4.17 1.51
N LYS A 171 0.46 -4.39 2.22
CA LYS A 171 0.41 -4.94 3.57
C LYS A 171 -0.32 -6.29 3.58
N VAL A 172 -0.06 -7.08 4.62
CA VAL A 172 -0.73 -8.35 4.92
C VAL A 172 -1.25 -8.32 6.34
N THR A 173 -2.27 -9.14 6.61
CA THR A 173 -2.91 -9.22 7.92
C THR A 173 -1.92 -9.69 8.98
N ASP A 174 -1.89 -8.98 10.10
CA ASP A 174 -1.25 -9.43 11.33
C ASP A 174 -2.31 -10.11 12.21
N GLU A 175 -2.25 -11.45 12.25
CA GLU A 175 -3.17 -12.28 13.02
C GLU A 175 -3.03 -12.10 14.54
N THR A 176 -1.95 -11.47 15.01
CA THR A 176 -1.70 -11.23 16.44
C THR A 176 -2.27 -9.91 16.94
N VAL A 177 -2.58 -8.98 16.02
CA VAL A 177 -3.07 -7.65 16.33
C VAL A 177 -4.53 -7.56 15.93
N ILE A 178 -5.43 -7.54 16.92
CA ILE A 178 -6.88 -7.57 16.72
C ILE A 178 -7.49 -6.31 17.35
N CYS A 179 -8.43 -5.68 16.65
CA CYS A 179 -9.09 -4.48 17.17
C CYS A 179 -9.87 -4.80 18.46
N PRO A 180 -9.72 -4.00 19.54
CA PRO A 180 -10.42 -4.22 20.80
C PRO A 180 -11.96 -4.08 20.71
N TYR A 181 -12.47 -3.41 19.68
CA TYR A 181 -13.90 -3.09 19.55
C TYR A 181 -14.66 -4.01 18.60
N ASP A 182 -13.96 -4.61 17.63
CA ASP A 182 -14.52 -5.56 16.66
C ASP A 182 -13.43 -6.53 16.17
N GLY A 183 -13.58 -7.82 16.49
CA GLY A 183 -12.60 -8.86 16.14
C GLY A 183 -12.45 -9.13 14.64
N SER A 184 -13.34 -8.58 13.81
CA SER A 184 -13.25 -8.67 12.34
C SER A 184 -12.16 -7.75 11.77
N TYR A 185 -11.77 -6.72 12.53
CA TYR A 185 -10.73 -5.77 12.16
C TYR A 185 -9.39 -6.19 12.78
N LYS A 186 -8.33 -6.22 11.97
CA LYS A 186 -7.00 -6.65 12.40
C LYS A 186 -5.94 -5.63 11.99
N GLY A 187 -4.79 -5.70 12.65
CA GLY A 187 -3.60 -4.94 12.27
C GLY A 187 -3.06 -5.45 10.94
N CYS A 188 -2.24 -4.60 10.30
CA CYS A 188 -1.62 -4.91 9.02
C CYS A 188 -0.14 -4.56 9.06
N VAL A 189 0.70 -5.52 8.68
CA VAL A 189 2.15 -5.36 8.57
C VAL A 189 2.56 -5.31 7.10
N CYS A 190 3.74 -4.76 6.80
CA CYS A 190 4.25 -4.78 5.43
C CYS A 190 4.36 -6.21 4.92
N ASN A 191 3.97 -6.43 3.66
CA ASN A 191 4.16 -7.73 3.04
C ASN A 191 5.67 -8.07 3.07
N PRO A 192 6.10 -9.19 3.67
CA PRO A 192 7.51 -9.55 3.72
C PRO A 192 8.11 -9.76 2.32
N CYS A 193 7.26 -9.97 1.32
CA CYS A 193 7.63 -10.20 -0.07
C CYS A 193 8.55 -11.42 -0.22
N ASP A 194 8.18 -12.52 0.44
CA ASP A 194 8.98 -13.75 0.46
C ASP A 194 9.33 -14.22 -0.96
N GLY A 195 10.64 -14.36 -1.20
CA GLY A 195 11.22 -14.72 -2.49
C GLY A 195 11.32 -13.59 -3.52
N TYR A 196 11.03 -12.33 -3.15
CA TYR A 196 11.28 -11.14 -3.95
C TYR A 196 12.34 -10.30 -3.24
N ASP A 197 13.61 -10.59 -3.51
CA ASP A 197 14.72 -10.02 -2.75
C ASP A 197 15.39 -8.83 -3.46
N TYR A 198 15.06 -8.59 -4.73
CA TYR A 198 15.80 -7.67 -5.59
C TYR A 198 15.03 -6.37 -5.84
N THR A 199 15.76 -5.27 -5.94
CA THR A 199 15.27 -4.04 -6.56
C THR A 199 15.16 -4.20 -8.08
N ALA A 200 14.50 -3.24 -8.75
CA ALA A 200 14.43 -3.25 -10.22
C ALA A 200 15.82 -3.24 -10.88
N ALA A 201 16.78 -2.49 -10.33
CA ALA A 201 18.13 -2.41 -10.89
C ALA A 201 18.88 -3.73 -10.72
N GLU A 202 18.83 -4.34 -9.54
CA GLU A 202 19.50 -5.62 -9.27
C GLU A 202 18.88 -6.77 -10.06
N ALA A 203 17.55 -6.79 -10.21
CA ALA A 203 16.86 -7.83 -10.98
C ALA A 203 17.16 -7.75 -12.48
N ASN A 204 17.54 -6.58 -13.00
CA ASN A 204 17.96 -6.35 -14.39
C ASN A 204 19.49 -6.21 -14.54
N ALA A 205 20.26 -6.67 -13.56
CA ALA A 205 21.70 -6.76 -13.68
C ALA A 205 22.10 -7.68 -14.85
N GLN A 206 23.35 -7.54 -15.33
CA GLN A 206 23.87 -8.36 -16.42
C GLN A 206 23.62 -9.85 -16.15
N GLY A 207 23.12 -10.56 -17.15
CA GLY A 207 22.76 -11.97 -17.00
C GLY A 207 21.31 -12.24 -16.65
N TYR A 208 20.59 -11.22 -16.21
CA TYR A 208 19.24 -11.35 -15.66
C TYR A 208 18.28 -10.31 -16.26
N HIS A 209 16.99 -10.57 -16.06
CA HIS A 209 15.91 -9.60 -16.20
C HIS A 209 14.92 -9.75 -15.04
N ALA A 210 14.19 -8.68 -14.74
CA ALA A 210 13.16 -8.71 -13.73
C ALA A 210 11.97 -9.59 -14.16
N SER A 211 11.47 -10.40 -13.23
CA SER A 211 10.20 -11.11 -13.35
C SER A 211 9.05 -10.14 -13.62
N THR A 212 8.05 -10.59 -14.39
CA THR A 212 6.80 -9.84 -14.65
C THR A 212 5.92 -9.73 -13.41
N LEU A 213 5.98 -10.74 -12.53
CA LEU A 213 5.39 -10.67 -11.20
C LEU A 213 6.28 -9.84 -10.29
N VAL A 214 5.65 -8.98 -9.50
CA VAL A 214 6.30 -8.09 -8.54
C VAL A 214 5.60 -8.20 -7.18
N CYS A 215 6.29 -7.86 -6.11
CA CYS A 215 5.71 -7.76 -4.79
C CYS A 215 5.80 -6.32 -4.27
N ASN A 216 4.70 -5.80 -3.74
CA ASN A 216 4.67 -4.50 -3.08
C ASN A 216 4.77 -4.71 -1.56
N SER A 217 5.79 -4.16 -0.92
CA SER A 217 5.96 -4.10 0.52
C SER A 217 5.88 -2.64 0.96
N CYS A 218 4.73 -2.21 1.48
CA CYS A 218 4.51 -0.85 1.99
C CYS A 218 4.97 0.27 1.02
N GLY A 219 4.65 0.11 -0.27
CA GLY A 219 5.01 1.06 -1.33
C GLY A 219 6.35 0.77 -2.01
N THR A 220 7.17 -0.13 -1.47
CA THR A 220 8.42 -0.56 -2.10
C THR A 220 8.17 -1.77 -2.98
N ILE A 221 8.44 -1.64 -4.28
CA ILE A 221 8.31 -2.75 -5.23
C ILE A 221 9.58 -3.59 -5.21
N LYS A 222 9.43 -4.89 -4.97
CA LYS A 222 10.48 -5.90 -5.02
C LYS A 222 10.22 -6.88 -6.16
N TYR A 223 11.30 -7.43 -6.70
CA TYR A 223 11.32 -8.26 -7.89
C TYR A 223 11.97 -9.62 -7.61
N LYS A 224 11.57 -10.61 -8.39
CA LYS A 224 12.37 -11.80 -8.64
C LYS A 224 13.28 -11.53 -9.82
N ARG A 225 14.51 -12.03 -9.77
CA ARG A 225 15.38 -12.07 -10.95
C ARG A 225 15.18 -13.37 -11.70
N VAL A 226 15.18 -13.29 -13.03
CA VAL A 226 15.10 -14.43 -13.94
C VAL A 226 16.32 -14.37 -14.84
N GLU A 227 17.01 -15.49 -15.01
CA GLU A 227 18.15 -15.54 -15.91
C GLU A 227 17.73 -15.32 -17.36
N ASN A 228 18.56 -14.64 -18.13
CA ASN A 228 18.32 -14.44 -19.56
C ASN A 228 18.38 -15.79 -20.28
N SER A 229 17.45 -16.06 -21.19
CA SER A 229 17.40 -17.34 -21.89
C SER A 229 18.64 -17.63 -22.74
N CYS A 230 19.29 -16.58 -23.27
CA CYS A 230 20.43 -16.65 -24.20
C CYS A 230 20.21 -17.67 -25.34
N ASN A 231 18.99 -17.70 -25.89
CA ASN A 231 18.62 -18.62 -26.97
C ASN A 231 19.56 -18.43 -28.18
N GLY A 232 20.13 -19.53 -28.67
CA GLY A 232 21.09 -19.52 -29.79
C GLY A 232 22.55 -19.26 -29.39
N TYR A 233 22.84 -19.15 -28.10
CA TYR A 233 24.21 -19.10 -27.57
C TYR A 233 24.57 -20.42 -26.89
N LYS A 234 25.87 -20.69 -26.81
CA LYS A 234 26.45 -21.89 -26.21
C LYS A 234 27.62 -21.51 -25.31
N GLU A 235 27.86 -22.35 -24.31
CA GLU A 235 29.04 -22.24 -23.46
C GLU A 235 30.25 -22.79 -24.22
N CYS A 236 31.36 -22.08 -24.16
CA CYS A 236 32.57 -22.38 -24.94
C CYS A 236 33.78 -22.49 -24.02
N THR A 237 34.42 -23.66 -23.96
CA THR A 237 35.59 -23.91 -23.10
C THR A 237 36.75 -22.96 -23.39
N TYR A 238 36.94 -22.59 -24.66
CA TYR A 238 38.03 -21.72 -25.12
C TYR A 238 37.58 -20.26 -25.37
N GLY A 239 36.37 -19.90 -24.94
CA GLY A 239 35.73 -18.61 -25.23
C GLY A 239 35.10 -18.54 -26.62
N GLY A 240 34.41 -17.43 -26.91
CA GLY A 240 33.74 -17.22 -28.19
C GLY A 240 34.51 -16.41 -29.21
N GLU A 241 34.06 -16.49 -30.45
CA GLU A 241 34.55 -15.70 -31.57
C GLU A 241 33.72 -14.41 -31.73
N GLY A 242 34.40 -13.29 -31.99
CA GLY A 242 33.74 -11.99 -32.19
C GLY A 242 33.22 -11.35 -30.89
N THR A 243 32.25 -10.43 -31.03
CA THR A 243 31.66 -9.66 -29.92
C THR A 243 30.27 -10.16 -29.50
N ASP A 244 29.66 -11.05 -30.28
CA ASP A 244 28.31 -11.58 -30.05
C ASP A 244 28.33 -12.56 -28.86
N SER A 245 27.96 -12.04 -27.69
CA SER A 245 27.90 -12.82 -26.44
C SER A 245 26.66 -12.47 -25.62
N CYS A 246 26.24 -13.40 -24.77
CA CYS A 246 25.08 -13.27 -23.91
C CYS A 246 25.43 -13.77 -22.52
N TRP A 247 24.98 -13.05 -21.49
CA TRP A 247 25.09 -13.52 -20.12
C TRP A 247 23.77 -14.18 -19.72
N ARG A 248 23.84 -15.41 -19.21
CA ARG A 248 22.74 -16.12 -18.56
C ARG A 248 23.14 -16.35 -17.11
N GLY A 249 22.56 -15.56 -16.22
CA GLY A 249 23.05 -15.41 -14.87
C GLY A 249 24.53 -15.03 -14.85
N GLU A 250 25.34 -15.81 -14.14
CA GLU A 250 26.80 -15.63 -14.08
C GLU A 250 27.55 -16.34 -15.22
N THR A 251 26.84 -17.03 -16.11
CA THR A 251 27.47 -17.75 -17.23
C THR A 251 27.58 -16.83 -18.45
N HIS A 252 28.80 -16.75 -19.02
CA HIS A 252 29.05 -16.04 -20.27
C HIS A 252 28.98 -17.01 -21.45
N LEU A 253 27.99 -16.82 -22.33
CA LEU A 253 27.76 -17.64 -23.51
C LEU A 253 28.09 -16.87 -24.79
N PHE A 254 28.41 -17.62 -25.84
CA PHE A 254 28.79 -17.08 -27.13
C PHE A 254 28.00 -17.72 -28.25
N LYS A 255 27.79 -16.98 -29.34
CA LYS A 255 27.07 -17.49 -30.51
C LYS A 255 27.91 -18.54 -31.26
N THR A 256 29.20 -18.27 -31.38
CA THR A 256 30.19 -19.16 -32.01
C THR A 256 31.33 -19.39 -31.02
N CYS A 257 31.74 -20.65 -30.85
CA CYS A 257 32.89 -21.00 -30.02
C CYS A 257 34.16 -20.95 -30.85
N LYS A 258 35.26 -20.55 -30.22
CA LYS A 258 36.59 -20.72 -30.80
C LYS A 258 36.89 -22.19 -31.04
N ALA A 259 37.74 -22.46 -32.02
CA ALA A 259 38.27 -23.80 -32.29
C ALA A 259 38.93 -24.41 -31.04
N GLU A 260 38.88 -25.73 -30.92
CA GLU A 260 39.51 -26.44 -29.80
C GLU A 260 41.01 -26.15 -29.73
N GLY A 261 41.52 -25.95 -28.51
CA GLY A 261 42.92 -25.59 -28.26
C GLY A 261 43.23 -24.10 -28.44
N CYS A 262 42.23 -23.25 -28.71
CA CYS A 262 42.43 -21.82 -28.95
C CYS A 262 42.37 -20.96 -27.69
N GLU A 263 43.34 -21.13 -26.80
CA GLU A 263 43.36 -20.40 -25.53
C GLU A 263 43.84 -18.94 -25.68
N ASN A 264 44.32 -18.54 -26.86
CA ASN A 264 44.94 -17.24 -27.10
C ASN A 264 46.11 -16.99 -26.14
N LYS A 265 46.83 -18.06 -25.80
CA LYS A 265 47.99 -18.03 -24.91
C LYS A 265 49.14 -17.26 -25.55
N CYS A 266 49.23 -17.33 -26.88
CA CYS A 266 50.32 -16.75 -27.64
C CYS A 266 50.12 -15.24 -27.84
N LYS A 267 51.19 -14.46 -27.62
CA LYS A 267 51.15 -12.98 -27.70
C LYS A 267 51.93 -12.41 -28.87
N LEU A 268 52.89 -13.16 -29.41
CA LEU A 268 53.84 -12.66 -30.40
C LEU A 268 53.28 -12.74 -31.81
N THR A 269 53.43 -11.69 -32.61
CA THR A 269 53.02 -11.69 -34.03
C THR A 269 54.03 -12.38 -34.93
N VAL A 270 55.29 -12.46 -34.50
CA VAL A 270 56.40 -13.13 -35.20
C VAL A 270 57.26 -13.84 -34.16
N CYS A 271 57.77 -15.04 -34.49
CA CYS A 271 58.75 -15.72 -33.64
C CYS A 271 60.11 -14.99 -33.74
N PRO A 272 60.68 -14.47 -32.62
CA PRO A 272 61.96 -13.77 -32.64
C PRO A 272 63.12 -14.67 -33.08
N GLU A 273 64.11 -14.09 -33.75
CA GLU A 273 65.30 -14.82 -34.20
C GLU A 273 66.05 -15.45 -33.01
N GLY A 274 66.46 -16.72 -33.16
CA GLY A 274 67.16 -17.46 -32.11
C GLY A 274 66.26 -18.11 -31.04
N ARG A 275 64.94 -17.89 -31.09
CA ARG A 275 63.96 -18.52 -30.19
C ARG A 275 63.30 -19.74 -30.82
N PHE A 276 62.85 -20.64 -29.95
CA PHE A 276 61.95 -21.74 -30.27
C PHE A 276 60.53 -21.31 -29.95
N CYS A 277 59.67 -21.24 -30.95
CA CYS A 277 58.27 -20.85 -30.78
C CYS A 277 57.32 -21.89 -31.36
N GLU A 278 56.14 -22.01 -30.77
CA GLU A 278 55.02 -22.77 -31.32
C GLU A 278 53.97 -21.82 -31.89
N TYR A 279 53.37 -22.16 -33.03
CA TYR A 279 52.35 -21.34 -33.67
C TYR A 279 50.95 -21.75 -33.23
N GLU A 280 50.22 -20.84 -32.60
CA GLU A 280 48.80 -21.00 -32.29
C GLU A 280 47.98 -20.47 -33.47
N ALA A 281 47.58 -21.39 -34.36
CA ALA A 281 46.93 -21.05 -35.61
C ALA A 281 45.65 -20.22 -35.44
N CYS A 282 44.94 -20.40 -34.34
CA CYS A 282 43.67 -19.73 -34.09
C CYS A 282 43.83 -18.25 -33.68
N SER A 283 44.89 -17.90 -32.96
CA SER A 283 45.22 -16.51 -32.59
C SER A 283 46.11 -15.86 -33.65
N GLN A 284 46.62 -16.68 -34.59
CA GLN A 284 47.65 -16.33 -35.56
C GLN A 284 48.90 -15.73 -34.89
N LYS A 285 49.21 -16.21 -33.69
CA LYS A 285 50.34 -15.74 -32.88
C LYS A 285 51.26 -16.88 -32.48
N TRP A 286 52.46 -16.50 -32.07
CA TRP A 286 53.52 -17.40 -31.63
C TRP A 286 53.65 -17.39 -30.10
N CYS A 287 53.76 -18.58 -29.53
CA CYS A 287 54.11 -18.81 -28.14
C CYS A 287 55.61 -19.03 -28.06
N ASP A 288 56.27 -18.22 -27.25
CA ASP A 288 57.70 -18.38 -26.97
C ASP A 288 57.91 -19.54 -25.99
N LEU A 289 58.65 -20.55 -26.42
CA LEU A 289 58.98 -21.73 -25.63
C LEU A 289 60.43 -21.70 -25.12
N GLY A 290 61.22 -20.67 -25.48
CA GLY A 290 62.59 -20.46 -25.01
C GLY A 290 63.62 -20.35 -26.13
N CYS A 291 64.89 -20.58 -25.79
CA CYS A 291 66.01 -20.46 -26.72
C CYS A 291 66.25 -21.73 -27.54
N ASN A 292 66.67 -21.58 -28.81
CA ASN A 292 67.05 -22.70 -29.66
C ASN A 292 68.19 -23.53 -29.07
N VAL A 293 68.27 -24.81 -29.45
CA VAL A 293 69.35 -25.71 -29.00
C VAL A 293 70.71 -25.10 -29.36
N GLY A 294 71.53 -24.82 -28.34
CA GLY A 294 72.85 -24.22 -28.49
C GLY A 294 72.93 -22.70 -28.27
N THR A 295 71.85 -22.05 -27.85
CA THR A 295 71.86 -20.67 -27.34
C THR A 295 71.49 -20.66 -25.86
N THR A 296 72.04 -19.71 -25.09
CA THR A 296 71.76 -19.56 -23.66
C THR A 296 70.81 -18.39 -23.45
N ASP A 297 69.83 -18.55 -22.55
CA ASP A 297 68.94 -17.48 -22.14
C ASP A 297 69.69 -16.53 -21.20
N LEU A 298 70.24 -15.45 -21.75
CA LEU A 298 70.83 -14.37 -20.96
C LEU A 298 69.88 -13.18 -21.07
N GLU A 299 69.13 -12.94 -19.98
CA GLU A 299 68.22 -11.82 -19.78
C GLU A 299 67.51 -11.35 -21.07
N THR A 300 66.63 -12.20 -21.60
CA THR A 300 65.78 -11.97 -22.79
C THR A 300 66.43 -12.05 -24.18
N LEU A 301 67.72 -12.37 -24.30
CA LEU A 301 68.39 -12.55 -25.59
C LEU A 301 68.95 -13.97 -25.73
N CYS A 302 68.44 -14.72 -26.71
CA CYS A 302 68.98 -16.02 -27.09
C CYS A 302 70.24 -15.82 -27.92
N THR A 303 71.38 -15.67 -27.23
CA THR A 303 72.68 -15.49 -27.87
C THR A 303 73.39 -16.83 -27.97
N ARG A 304 74.11 -17.03 -29.09
CA ARG A 304 75.06 -18.14 -29.16
C ARG A 304 76.17 -17.84 -28.14
N PRO A 305 76.55 -18.81 -27.29
CA PRO A 305 77.68 -18.63 -26.41
C PRO A 305 78.92 -18.34 -27.26
N GLU A 306 79.77 -17.42 -26.82
CA GLU A 306 81.06 -17.19 -27.48
C GLU A 306 81.85 -18.51 -27.42
N THR A 307 82.25 -19.01 -28.58
CA THR A 307 82.96 -20.31 -28.70
C THR A 307 84.42 -20.12 -29.09
N ASP A 308 84.82 -18.90 -29.44
CA ASP A 308 86.22 -18.55 -29.65
C ASP A 308 86.95 -18.54 -28.30
N CYS A 309 87.72 -19.61 -28.10
CA CYS A 309 88.56 -19.79 -26.93
C CYS A 309 89.46 -18.59 -26.61
N LYS A 310 89.93 -17.85 -27.62
CA LYS A 310 90.72 -16.64 -27.41
C LYS A 310 89.89 -15.56 -26.74
N LYS A 311 88.69 -15.29 -27.24
CA LYS A 311 87.81 -14.29 -26.61
C LYS A 311 87.35 -14.69 -25.20
N LEU A 312 87.28 -15.99 -24.93
CA LEU A 312 87.02 -16.55 -23.60
C LEU A 312 88.23 -16.53 -22.65
N GLY A 313 89.39 -16.02 -23.08
CA GLY A 313 90.57 -15.90 -22.22
C GLY A 313 91.58 -17.05 -22.32
N TYR A 314 91.37 -18.02 -23.22
CA TYR A 314 92.28 -19.13 -23.48
C TYR A 314 93.16 -18.80 -24.69
N PHE A 315 94.45 -18.54 -24.45
CA PHE A 315 95.36 -18.08 -25.51
C PHE A 315 96.59 -18.96 -25.70
N ARG A 316 96.83 -19.92 -24.80
CA ARG A 316 98.11 -20.63 -24.70
C ARG A 316 97.95 -22.11 -25.04
N THR A 317 98.97 -22.70 -25.63
CA THR A 317 99.06 -24.14 -25.90
C THR A 317 99.59 -24.89 -24.69
N ALA A 318 99.42 -26.22 -24.68
CA ALA A 318 99.94 -27.11 -23.64
C ALA A 318 101.44 -26.89 -23.36
N LYS A 319 102.24 -26.60 -24.40
CA LYS A 319 103.68 -26.35 -24.29
C LYS A 319 103.97 -25.00 -23.62
N GLU A 320 103.18 -23.98 -23.94
CA GLU A 320 103.33 -22.62 -23.39
C GLU A 320 102.90 -22.52 -21.92
N CYS A 321 102.02 -23.42 -21.45
CA CYS A 321 101.70 -23.53 -20.02
C CYS A 321 102.77 -24.26 -19.19
N GLY A 322 103.67 -25.03 -19.80
CA GLY A 322 104.66 -25.83 -19.08
C GLY A 322 104.02 -26.73 -18.01
N ASN A 323 104.50 -26.61 -16.76
CA ASN A 323 104.01 -27.38 -15.60
C ASN A 323 102.95 -26.63 -14.78
N SER A 324 102.49 -25.45 -15.20
CA SER A 324 101.43 -24.72 -14.52
C SER A 324 100.10 -25.48 -14.60
N TYR A 325 99.22 -25.23 -13.62
CA TYR A 325 97.84 -25.71 -13.69
C TYR A 325 97.17 -25.09 -14.91
N ARG A 326 96.55 -25.94 -15.74
CA ARG A 326 95.96 -25.52 -17.02
C ARG A 326 94.50 -25.95 -17.10
N LEU A 327 93.64 -25.02 -17.52
CA LEU A 327 92.25 -25.30 -17.87
C LEU A 327 92.12 -25.29 -19.39
N ALA A 328 91.67 -26.40 -19.97
CA ALA A 328 91.42 -26.49 -21.41
C ALA A 328 90.15 -25.70 -21.77
N CYS A 329 90.15 -25.04 -22.92
CA CYS A 329 88.95 -24.39 -23.43
C CYS A 329 87.86 -25.45 -23.68
N PRO A 330 86.62 -25.23 -23.21
CA PRO A 330 85.52 -26.16 -23.42
C PRO A 330 85.23 -26.49 -24.90
N PHE A 331 85.58 -25.58 -25.81
CA PHE A 331 85.30 -25.68 -27.26
C PHE A 331 86.52 -26.08 -28.10
N ASN A 332 87.73 -26.05 -27.54
CA ASN A 332 88.95 -26.51 -28.21
C ASN A 332 89.95 -27.01 -27.16
N LYS A 333 90.20 -28.32 -27.15
CA LYS A 333 91.03 -28.98 -26.13
C LYS A 333 92.53 -28.69 -26.26
N ASP A 334 92.97 -28.03 -27.33
CA ASP A 334 94.38 -27.72 -27.59
C ASP A 334 94.79 -26.32 -27.11
N ILE A 335 93.81 -25.50 -26.69
CA ILE A 335 94.02 -24.14 -26.18
C ILE A 335 93.64 -24.09 -24.70
N PHE A 336 94.48 -23.46 -23.90
CA PHE A 336 94.44 -23.46 -22.45
C PHE A 336 94.54 -22.04 -21.88
N HIS A 337 93.96 -21.89 -20.70
CA HIS A 337 94.28 -20.82 -19.76
C HIS A 337 95.22 -21.42 -18.70
N CYS A 338 96.41 -20.85 -18.55
CA CYS A 338 97.37 -21.29 -17.54
C CYS A 338 97.26 -20.35 -16.33
N PHE A 339 97.27 -20.91 -15.13
CA PHE A 339 97.26 -20.17 -13.87
C PHE A 339 98.66 -19.99 -13.29
#